data_AF-A0A349DCG2-F1
#
_entry.id   AF-A0A349DCG2-F1
#
_cell.length_a   1.000
_cell.length_b   1.000
_cell.length_c   1.000
_cell.angle_alpha   90.00
_cell.angle_beta   90.00
_cell.angle_gamma   90.00
#
_symmetry.space_group_name_H-M   'P 1'
#
loop_
_entity.id
_entity.type
_entity.pdbx_description
1 polymer ?
#
loop_
_entity_poly.entity_id
_entity_poly.type
_entity_poly.pdbx_seq_one_letter_code
_entity_poly.pdbx_strand_id
1 'polypeptide(L)' 'MQNNLNKSVSATDKDILLKMVDIDKSFPGVKALDHARLTLKRGTVHALMGENGAGKS' A
#
# COMPACT_ATOMS: atom_id res chain seq x y z
N MET A 1 34.23 -0.09 -2.56
CA MET A 1 33.76 0.05 -1.16
C MET A 1 32.38 -0.54 -1.10
N GLN A 2 32.26 -1.66 -0.40
CA GLN A 2 31.05 -2.46 -0.31
C GLN A 2 29.94 -1.67 0.40
N ASN A 3 28.68 -1.84 -0.01
CA ASN A 3 27.57 -1.92 0.93
C ASN A 3 26.38 -2.62 0.26
N ASN A 4 26.50 -3.95 0.18
CA ASN A 4 25.35 -4.83 0.33
C ASN A 4 24.82 -4.62 1.76
N LEU A 5 23.91 -3.66 1.92
CA LEU A 5 23.06 -3.65 3.10
C LEU A 5 21.95 -4.64 2.84
N ASN A 6 22.17 -5.86 3.35
CA ASN A 6 21.16 -6.79 3.79
C ASN A 6 20.02 -5.96 4.39
N LYS A 7 18.97 -5.71 3.60
CA LYS A 7 17.73 -5.14 4.09
C LYS A 7 17.21 -6.22 5.01
N SER A 8 17.48 -6.09 6.31
CA SER A 8 16.97 -6.97 7.33
C SER A 8 15.46 -6.87 7.21
N VAL A 9 14.86 -7.82 6.50
CA VAL A 9 13.41 -7.99 6.47
C VAL A 9 13.06 -8.19 7.93
N SER A 10 12.50 -7.13 8.53
CA SER A 10 12.10 -7.13 9.92
C SER A 10 11.18 -8.33 10.13
N ALA A 11 11.17 -8.95 11.31
CA ALA A 11 10.26 -10.07 11.58
C ALA A 11 8.79 -9.70 11.25
N THR A 12 8.43 -8.41 11.35
CA THR A 12 7.13 -7.83 10.92
C THR A 12 6.90 -7.73 9.41
N ASP A 13 7.95 -7.71 8.58
CA ASP A 13 7.82 -7.66 7.12
C ASP A 13 7.53 -9.03 6.52
N LYS A 14 7.93 -10.13 7.19
CA LYS A 14 7.65 -11.50 6.72
C LYS A 14 6.15 -11.81 6.59
N ASP A 15 5.33 -11.11 7.37
CA ASP A 15 3.88 -11.29 7.36
C ASP A 15 3.15 -10.41 6.36
N ILE A 16 3.84 -9.49 5.68
CA ILE A 16 3.22 -8.60 4.69
C ILE A 16 2.99 -9.38 3.39
N LEU A 17 1.73 -9.49 2.98
CA LEU A 17 1.34 -10.12 1.71
C LEU A 17 1.28 -9.12 0.56
N LEU A 18 0.85 -7.88 0.84
CA LEU A 18 0.75 -6.82 -0.14
C LEU A 18 1.21 -5.51 0.50
N LYS A 19 2.06 -4.78 -0.22
CA LYS A 19 2.44 -3.40 0.13
C LYS A 19 2.25 -2.51 -1.09
N MET A 20 1.32 -1.59 -0.98
CA MET A 20 1.06 -0.53 -1.94
C MET A 20 1.69 0.75 -1.38
N VAL A 21 2.62 1.34 -2.14
CA VAL A 21 3.38 2.53 -1.72
C VAL A 21 3.24 3.58 -2.80
N ASP A 22 2.87 4.79 -2.40
CA ASP A 22 2.76 5.98 -3.25
C ASP A 22 1.99 5.71 -4.55
N ILE A 23 0.81 5.10 -4.41
CA ILE A 23 -0.06 4.77 -5.54
C ILE A 23 -0.84 6.00 -5.97
N ASP A 24 -0.61 6.41 -7.21
CA ASP A 24 -1.43 7.39 -7.92
C ASP A 24 -2.33 6.71 -8.94
N LYS A 25 -3.58 7.15 -9.03
CA LYS A 25 -4.52 6.69 -10.06
C LYS A 25 -5.42 7.82 -10.49
N SER A 26 -5.49 8.06 -11.79
CA SER A 26 -6.27 9.14 -12.38
C SER A 26 -7.15 8.62 -13.51
N PHE A 27 -8.31 9.25 -13.66
CA PHE A 27 -9.24 9.12 -14.76
C PHE A 27 -9.46 10.52 -15.36
N PRO A 28 -10.04 10.67 -16.56
CA PRO A 28 -10.32 11.99 -17.13
C PRO A 28 -11.08 12.88 -16.15
N GLY A 29 -10.46 14.00 -15.74
CA GLY A 29 -11.05 14.98 -14.82
C GLY A 29 -11.05 14.60 -13.33
N VAL A 30 -10.52 13.42 -12.94
CA VAL A 30 -10.54 12.95 -11.54
C VAL A 30 -9.21 12.30 -11.16
N LYS A 31 -8.56 12.80 -10.10
CA LYS A 31 -7.47 12.09 -9.41
C LYS A 31 -8.10 11.18 -8.34
N ALA A 32 -8.24 9.90 -8.66
CA ALA A 32 -8.94 8.94 -7.81
C ALA A 32 -8.09 8.47 -6.61
N LEU A 33 -6.77 8.37 -6.79
CA LEU A 33 -5.81 8.11 -5.71
C LEU A 33 -4.66 9.09 -5.83
N ASP A 34 -4.24 9.66 -4.70
CA ASP A 34 -3.13 10.59 -4.57
C ASP A 34 -2.17 10.07 -3.50
N HIS A 35 -1.01 9.59 -3.92
CA HIS A 35 0.02 9.00 -3.04
C HIS A 35 -0.55 7.99 -2.00
N ALA A 36 -1.50 7.15 -2.41
CA ALA A 36 -2.18 6.23 -1.52
C ALA A 36 -1.25 5.09 -1.04
N ARG A 37 -1.46 4.64 0.20
CA ARG A 37 -0.66 3.58 0.84
C ARG A 37 -1.56 2.55 1.51
N LEU A 38 -1.26 1.27 1.29
CA LEU A 38 -1.96 0.14 1.92
C LEU A 38 -0.97 -0.98 2.21
N THR A 39 -1.06 -1.59 3.40
CA THR A 39 -0.29 -2.78 3.75
C THR A 39 -1.24 -3.85 4.24
N LEU A 40 -1.26 -5.01 3.57
CA LEU A 40 -2.04 -6.17 3.99
C LEU A 40 -1.13 -7.22 4.60
N LYS A 41 -1.49 -7.70 5.80
CA LYS A 41 -0.78 -8.76 6.51
C LYS A 41 -1.51 -10.09 6.40
N ARG A 42 -0.78 -11.19 6.46
CA ARG A 42 -1.33 -12.55 6.46
C ARG A 42 -2.34 -12.72 7.59
N GLY A 43 -3.48 -13.34 7.29
CA GLY A 43 -4.51 -13.67 8.27
C GLY A 43 -5.34 -12.48 8.77
N THR A 44 -5.22 -11.31 8.15
CA THR A 44 -5.97 -10.11 8.53
C THR A 44 -7.07 -9.77 7.53
N VAL A 45 -8.18 -9.24 8.03
CA VAL A 45 -9.25 -8.64 7.21
C VAL A 45 -9.17 -7.13 7.40
N HIS A 46 -9.09 -6.40 6.29
CA HIS A 46 -9.07 -4.94 6.26
C HIS A 46 -10.37 -4.44 5.64
N ALA A 47 -11.03 -3.50 6.30
CA ALA A 47 -12.17 -2.78 5.74
C ALA A 47 -11.71 -1.45 5.15
N LEU A 48 -12.12 -1.16 3.91
CA LEU A 48 -11.95 0.14 3.28
C LEU A 48 -13.28 0.88 3.34
N MET A 49 -13.29 2.00 4.04
CA MET A 49 -14.50 2.78 4.35
C MET A 49 -14.34 4.21 3.87
N GLY A 50 -15.45 4.87 3.56
CA GLY A 50 -15.48 6.24 3.03
C GLY A 50 -16.65 6.47 2.07
N GLU A 51 -16.93 7.72 1.75
CA GLU A 51 -18.04 8.12 0.89
C GLU A 51 -17.88 7.65 -0.56
N ASN A 52 -18.96 7.68 -1.34
CA ASN A 52 -18.91 7.37 -2.77
C ASN A 52 -17.97 8.34 -3.49
N GLY A 53 -17.09 7.81 -4.33
CA GLY A 53 -16.06 8.59 -5.01
C GLY A 53 -14.74 8.75 -4.25
N ALA A 54 -14.63 8.30 -2.99
CA ALA A 54 -13.39 8.41 -2.20
C ALA A 54 -12.23 7.49 -2.64
N GLY A 55 -12.36 6.76 -3.77
CA GLY A 55 -11.29 5.91 -4.29
C GLY A 55 -11.19 4.51 -3.68
N LYS A 56 -12.27 3.96 -3.12
CA LYS A 56 -12.29 2.63 -2.48
C LYS A 56 -12.31 1.43 -3.45
N SER A 57 -12.83 1.64 -4.67
CA SER A 57 -12.97 0.62 -5.74
C SER A 57 -12.06 0.95 -6.91
#